data_AF-A0A6M7TQ30-F1
#
_entry.id   AF-A0A6M7TQ30-F1
#
_cell.length_a   1.000
_cell.length_b   1.000
_cell.length_c   1.000
_cell.angle_alpha   90.00
_cell.angle_beta   90.00
_cell.angle_gamma   90.00
#
_symmetry.space_group_name_H-M   'P 1'
#
loop_
_entity.id
_entity.type
_entity.pdbx_description
1 polymer ?
#
loop_
_entity_poly.entity_id
_entity_poly.type
_entity_poly.pdbx_seq_one_letter_code
_entity_poly.pdbx_strand_id
1 'polypeptide(L)'
;MTRRMTLLMLGALAASTAMFTSASAQDTYKPGCYAPAPNSASVISYPKKAGPYKIALVNGYVGNDWRANSIQTAKAWGARPEIKSKLSELKIVSVGNDSTAQISAIDNFIAAGYDAVIINAVNPTAFDAVVRRAKQAGVVLVTYDNVLDSDQVVQINEDQVELGRIKAQAVVDGIKAKKGNVSGQVLEIDGVPGNSVDRDNQAGFSEVFSKYPELKVVKVEGDWDVGTASKVTSDAIATNGNFDGIVVQEGSVGALEAMAAAKHPVVPVGFDAGNGTRMLVNKGKYPGITAAQAPALAAMALEASVVLLEGNALPQKVFLPIPQKNNADLAEGKDFFPDLPKTFYTATGFPQCFPVFTPDELKGQTAENAN
;
A
#
# COMPACT_ATOMS: atom_id res chain seq x y z
N MET A 1 -78.04 -12.81 -30.35
CA MET A 1 -77.14 -13.64 -29.51
C MET A 1 -75.71 -13.23 -29.83
N THR A 2 -75.19 -12.25 -29.11
CA THR A 2 -73.89 -11.62 -29.40
C THR A 2 -72.92 -12.00 -28.29
N ARG A 3 -71.90 -12.79 -28.65
CA ARG A 3 -70.90 -13.38 -27.75
C ARG A 3 -69.96 -12.28 -27.25
N ARG A 4 -69.89 -12.09 -25.93
CA ARG A 4 -68.88 -11.23 -25.27
C ARG A 4 -67.52 -11.94 -25.30
N MET A 5 -66.50 -11.26 -25.80
CA MET A 5 -65.10 -11.69 -25.73
C MET A 5 -64.38 -10.79 -24.73
N THR A 6 -63.98 -11.37 -23.60
CA THR A 6 -63.23 -10.70 -22.53
C THR A 6 -61.75 -10.64 -22.93
N LEU A 7 -61.19 -9.45 -23.11
CA LEU A 7 -59.75 -9.24 -23.27
C LEU A 7 -59.08 -9.23 -21.89
N LEU A 8 -58.21 -10.20 -21.61
CA LEU A 8 -57.24 -10.11 -20.51
C LEU A 8 -56.05 -9.27 -20.98
N MET A 9 -55.78 -8.15 -20.28
CA MET A 9 -54.49 -7.46 -20.36
C MET A 9 -53.47 -8.19 -19.46
N LEU A 10 -52.43 -8.77 -20.06
CA LEU A 10 -51.21 -9.14 -19.35
C LEU A 10 -50.34 -7.88 -19.18
N GLY A 11 -50.19 -7.40 -17.95
CA GLY A 11 -49.19 -6.41 -17.59
C GLY A 11 -47.81 -7.07 -17.52
N ALA A 12 -46.87 -6.62 -18.35
CA ALA A 12 -45.47 -7.02 -18.28
C ALA A 12 -44.78 -6.28 -17.12
N LEU A 13 -44.37 -7.02 -16.09
CA LEU A 13 -43.44 -6.55 -15.07
C LEU A 13 -42.04 -6.45 -15.71
N ALA A 14 -41.55 -5.24 -15.93
CA ALA A 14 -40.15 -5.02 -16.30
C ALA A 14 -39.26 -5.25 -15.07
N ALA A 15 -38.63 -6.43 -15.00
CA ALA A 15 -37.55 -6.68 -14.07
C ALA A 15 -36.30 -5.93 -14.55
N SER A 16 -35.85 -4.95 -13.77
CA SER A 16 -34.59 -4.24 -13.98
C SER A 16 -33.42 -5.16 -13.66
N THR A 17 -32.96 -5.90 -14.66
CA THR A 17 -31.69 -6.62 -14.63
C THR A 17 -30.54 -5.63 -14.70
N ALA A 18 -29.78 -5.50 -13.60
CA ALA A 18 -28.48 -4.85 -13.63
C ALA A 18 -27.55 -5.67 -14.53
N MET A 19 -27.20 -5.11 -15.70
CA MET A 19 -26.20 -5.72 -16.58
C MET A 19 -24.81 -5.47 -15.98
N PHE A 20 -24.16 -6.52 -15.52
CA PHE A 20 -22.72 -6.51 -15.23
C PHE A 20 -21.98 -6.70 -16.56
N THR A 21 -21.58 -5.61 -17.21
CA THR A 21 -20.61 -5.68 -18.30
C THR A 21 -19.23 -5.83 -17.69
N SER A 22 -18.47 -6.84 -18.11
CA SER A 22 -17.05 -6.95 -17.77
C SER A 22 -16.35 -5.67 -18.24
N ALA A 23 -15.82 -4.88 -17.31
CA ALA A 23 -15.19 -3.62 -17.65
C ALA A 23 -13.95 -3.87 -18.52
N SER A 24 -13.94 -3.30 -19.72
CA SER A 24 -12.72 -3.13 -20.51
C SER A 24 -11.90 -2.01 -19.87
N ALA A 25 -10.60 -2.21 -19.67
CA ALA A 25 -9.68 -1.18 -19.14
C ALA A 25 -9.71 0.13 -19.96
N GLN A 26 -10.14 0.06 -21.23
CA GLN A 26 -10.28 1.23 -22.13
C GLN A 26 -11.37 2.22 -21.70
N ASP A 27 -12.31 1.84 -20.84
CA ASP A 27 -13.41 2.70 -20.41
C ASP A 27 -13.13 3.44 -19.08
N THR A 28 -11.90 3.34 -18.57
CA THR A 28 -11.50 3.91 -17.27
C THR A 28 -10.65 5.17 -17.41
N TYR A 29 -10.72 6.07 -16.42
CA TYR A 29 -9.97 7.32 -16.47
C TYR A 29 -8.45 7.08 -16.43
N LYS A 30 -7.72 7.63 -17.41
CA LYS A 30 -6.25 7.53 -17.55
C LYS A 30 -5.72 6.10 -17.29
N PRO A 31 -6.00 5.12 -18.17
CA PRO A 31 -5.67 3.72 -17.92
C PRO A 31 -4.17 3.41 -17.81
N GLY A 32 -3.29 4.28 -18.34
CA GLY A 32 -1.84 4.17 -18.13
C GLY A 32 -1.38 4.54 -16.72
N CYS A 33 -2.22 5.24 -15.95
CA CYS A 33 -2.00 5.56 -14.55
C CYS A 33 -2.80 4.63 -13.62
N TYR A 34 -4.09 4.46 -13.90
CA TYR A 34 -4.99 3.60 -13.12
C TYR A 34 -5.17 2.23 -13.76
N ALA A 35 -4.06 1.50 -13.93
CA ALA A 35 -4.10 0.17 -14.49
C ALA A 35 -4.86 -0.79 -13.56
N PRO A 36 -5.85 -1.56 -14.05
CA PRO A 36 -6.56 -2.52 -13.23
C PRO A 36 -5.61 -3.61 -12.74
N ALA A 37 -5.71 -3.95 -11.46
CA ALA A 37 -5.05 -5.13 -10.92
C ALA A 37 -5.60 -6.40 -11.61
N PRO A 38 -4.80 -7.49 -11.73
CA PRO A 38 -5.24 -8.72 -12.38
C PRO A 38 -6.53 -9.33 -11.80
N ASN A 39 -6.79 -9.10 -10.52
CA ASN A 39 -7.98 -9.57 -9.80
C ASN A 39 -9.01 -8.44 -9.51
N SER A 40 -8.96 -7.33 -10.26
CA SER A 40 -9.99 -6.28 -10.16
C SER A 40 -11.34 -6.81 -10.65
N ALA A 41 -12.35 -6.80 -9.77
CA ALA A 41 -13.63 -7.44 -10.04
C ALA A 41 -14.58 -6.59 -10.91
N SER A 42 -14.46 -5.25 -10.84
CA SER A 42 -15.44 -4.33 -11.42
C SER A 42 -14.82 -2.95 -11.72
N VAL A 43 -15.65 -2.05 -12.25
CA VAL A 43 -15.38 -0.62 -12.34
C VAL A 43 -16.37 0.13 -11.46
N ILE A 44 -15.87 1.14 -10.75
CA ILE A 44 -16.62 1.93 -9.78
C ILE A 44 -16.68 3.37 -10.30
N SER A 45 -17.87 3.97 -10.20
CA SER A 45 -18.11 5.37 -10.51
C SER A 45 -19.14 5.95 -9.53
N TYR A 46 -19.16 7.27 -9.44
CA TYR A 46 -20.11 8.02 -8.61
C TYR A 46 -20.77 9.10 -9.45
N PRO A 47 -21.99 9.54 -9.09
CA PRO A 47 -22.56 10.74 -9.69
C PRO A 47 -21.62 11.93 -9.46
N LYS A 48 -21.41 12.73 -10.51
CA LYS A 48 -20.58 13.94 -10.43
C LYS A 48 -21.08 14.87 -9.33
N LYS A 49 -20.16 15.34 -8.49
CA LYS A 49 -20.39 16.40 -7.50
C LYS A 49 -19.69 17.70 -7.94
N ALA A 50 -20.32 18.84 -7.66
CA ALA A 50 -19.68 20.13 -7.85
C ALA A 50 -18.69 20.40 -6.71
N GLY A 51 -17.45 20.76 -7.06
CA GLY A 51 -16.47 21.23 -6.08
C GLY A 51 -16.71 22.68 -5.65
N PRO A 52 -15.87 23.23 -4.76
CA PRO A 52 -14.68 22.60 -4.18
C PRO A 52 -15.01 21.56 -3.07
N TYR A 53 -14.26 20.45 -3.03
CA TYR A 53 -14.58 19.24 -2.26
C TYR A 53 -14.05 19.23 -0.83
N LYS A 54 -14.79 18.58 0.08
CA LYS A 54 -14.32 18.22 1.43
C LYS A 54 -13.82 16.79 1.44
N ILE A 55 -12.54 16.58 1.67
CA ILE A 55 -11.90 15.26 1.62
C ILE A 55 -11.22 14.96 2.96
N ALA A 56 -11.37 13.74 3.45
CA ALA A 56 -10.67 13.27 4.64
C ALA A 56 -9.77 12.07 4.32
N LEU A 57 -8.63 11.96 5.00
CA LEU A 57 -7.81 10.75 5.07
C LEU A 57 -7.82 10.26 6.51
N VAL A 58 -8.30 9.04 6.72
CA VAL A 58 -8.34 8.36 8.02
C VAL A 58 -7.31 7.24 8.04
N ASN A 59 -6.20 7.50 8.72
CA ASN A 59 -5.03 6.63 8.75
C ASN A 59 -5.02 5.74 10.00
N GLY A 60 -4.95 4.42 9.82
CA GLY A 60 -4.63 3.48 10.90
C GLY A 60 -3.14 3.55 11.22
N TYR A 61 -2.74 4.23 12.28
CA TYR A 61 -1.35 4.61 12.48
C TYR A 61 -0.59 3.67 13.41
N VAL A 62 0.55 3.20 12.91
CA VAL A 62 1.45 2.26 13.60
C VAL A 62 2.82 2.87 13.92
N GLY A 63 3.03 4.17 13.68
CA GLY A 63 4.22 4.88 14.16
C GLY A 63 5.48 4.82 13.30
N ASN A 64 5.45 4.14 12.15
CA ASN A 64 6.65 3.97 11.32
C ASN A 64 6.91 5.12 10.31
N ASP A 65 8.12 5.13 9.76
CA ASP A 65 8.60 6.15 8.82
C ASP A 65 7.77 6.21 7.54
N TRP A 66 7.32 5.05 7.04
CA TRP A 66 6.47 4.98 5.85
C TRP A 66 5.18 5.79 6.05
N ARG A 67 4.52 5.62 7.21
CA ARG A 67 3.29 6.35 7.55
C ARG A 67 3.52 7.85 7.71
N ALA A 68 4.67 8.25 8.27
CA ALA A 68 5.05 9.66 8.36
C ALA A 68 5.20 10.28 6.96
N ASN A 69 5.93 9.62 6.05
CA ASN A 69 6.10 10.08 4.66
C ASN A 69 4.77 10.06 3.88
N SER A 70 3.86 9.14 4.20
CA SER A 70 2.52 9.05 3.61
C SER A 70 1.66 10.26 3.98
N ILE A 71 1.66 10.68 5.25
CA ILE A 71 0.99 11.90 5.73
C ILE A 71 1.59 13.14 5.05
N GLN A 72 2.92 13.24 4.98
CA GLN A 72 3.60 14.34 4.30
C GLN A 72 3.21 14.41 2.83
N THR A 73 3.14 13.27 2.15
CA THR A 73 2.73 13.20 0.74
C THR A 73 1.27 13.65 0.55
N ALA A 74 0.35 13.22 1.42
CA ALA A 74 -1.04 13.67 1.38
C ALA A 74 -1.18 15.20 1.55
N LYS A 75 -0.39 15.79 2.45
CA LYS A 75 -0.37 17.25 2.66
C LYS A 75 0.27 17.99 1.50
N ALA A 76 1.40 17.49 0.99
CA ALA A 76 2.10 18.08 -0.14
C ALA A 76 1.18 18.10 -1.38
N TRP A 77 0.44 17.00 -1.60
CA TRP A 77 -0.61 16.94 -2.63
C TRP A 77 -1.65 18.05 -2.46
N GLY A 78 -2.25 18.18 -1.27
CA GLY A 78 -3.27 19.20 -1.01
C GLY A 78 -2.76 20.64 -1.07
N ALA A 79 -1.45 20.85 -0.86
CA ALA A 79 -0.80 22.16 -0.93
C ALA A 79 -0.51 22.62 -2.37
N ARG A 80 -0.54 21.72 -3.36
CA ARG A 80 -0.29 22.08 -4.76
C ARG A 80 -1.32 23.07 -5.28
N PRO A 81 -0.91 24.14 -6.00
CA PRO A 81 -1.84 25.19 -6.46
C PRO A 81 -3.04 24.67 -7.26
N GLU A 82 -2.80 23.70 -8.15
CA GLU A 82 -3.82 23.08 -9.00
C GLU A 82 -4.83 22.21 -8.23
N ILE A 83 -4.44 21.73 -7.05
CA ILE A 83 -5.29 20.93 -6.16
C ILE A 83 -6.04 21.83 -5.19
N LYS A 84 -5.39 22.88 -4.68
CA LYS A 84 -5.97 23.79 -3.69
C LYS A 84 -7.28 24.43 -4.16
N SER A 85 -7.42 24.75 -5.45
CA SER A 85 -8.68 25.28 -6.00
C SER A 85 -9.82 24.24 -6.07
N LYS A 86 -9.49 22.94 -6.00
CA LYS A 86 -10.48 21.85 -6.00
C LYS A 86 -10.94 21.47 -4.60
N LEU A 87 -10.28 21.93 -3.54
CA LEU A 87 -10.54 21.54 -2.16
C LEU A 87 -11.12 22.71 -1.37
N SER A 88 -12.27 22.49 -0.74
CA SER A 88 -12.76 23.38 0.31
C SER A 88 -12.15 22.98 1.66
N GLU A 89 -11.84 21.70 1.84
CA GLU A 89 -11.19 21.19 3.03
C GLU A 89 -10.45 19.87 2.76
N LEU A 90 -9.24 19.72 3.29
CA LEU A 90 -8.54 18.45 3.41
C LEU A 90 -8.20 18.20 4.87
N LYS A 91 -8.76 17.15 5.47
CA LYS A 91 -8.40 16.71 6.82
C LYS A 91 -7.65 15.39 6.79
N ILE A 92 -6.57 15.32 7.54
CA ILE A 92 -5.79 14.09 7.72
C ILE A 92 -5.77 13.80 9.21
N VAL A 93 -6.36 12.67 9.58
CA VAL A 93 -6.42 12.20 10.96
C VAL A 93 -5.79 10.82 11.02
N SER A 94 -5.11 10.54 12.13
CA SER A 94 -4.70 9.19 12.45
C SER A 94 -5.45 8.73 13.68
N VAL A 95 -5.98 7.53 13.58
CA VAL A 95 -6.39 6.73 14.74
C VAL A 95 -5.25 5.73 14.98
N GLY A 96 -5.05 5.26 16.20
CA GLY A 96 -4.07 4.19 16.44
C GLY A 96 -4.44 2.90 15.69
N ASN A 97 -3.85 1.77 16.09
CA ASN A 97 -4.24 0.47 15.58
C ASN A 97 -5.59 -0.02 16.16
N ASP A 98 -6.65 0.77 15.98
CA ASP A 98 -8.00 0.57 16.54
C ASP A 98 -9.07 0.76 15.45
N SER A 99 -9.73 -0.34 15.09
CA SER A 99 -10.72 -0.36 14.02
C SER A 99 -12.01 0.34 14.41
N THR A 100 -12.40 0.27 15.69
CA THR A 100 -13.60 0.94 16.19
C THR A 100 -13.41 2.46 16.17
N ALA A 101 -12.23 2.94 16.57
CA ALA A 101 -11.87 4.34 16.45
C ALA A 101 -11.82 4.78 14.97
N GLN A 102 -11.24 3.97 14.08
CA GLN A 102 -11.20 4.28 12.65
C GLN A 102 -12.59 4.40 12.03
N ILE A 103 -13.46 3.43 12.30
CA ILE A 103 -14.84 3.40 11.82
C ILE A 103 -15.61 4.62 12.34
N SER A 104 -15.42 4.95 13.62
CA SER A 104 -16.05 6.13 14.24
C SER A 104 -15.59 7.43 13.60
N ALA A 105 -14.30 7.56 13.28
CA ALA A 105 -13.77 8.72 12.54
C ALA A 105 -14.39 8.82 11.13
N ILE A 106 -14.51 7.70 10.41
CA ILE A 106 -15.14 7.66 9.08
C ILE A 106 -16.62 8.06 9.18
N ASP A 107 -17.38 7.52 10.13
CA ASP A 107 -18.79 7.87 10.36
C ASP A 107 -18.96 9.36 10.66
N ASN A 108 -18.05 9.95 11.43
CA ASN A 108 -18.05 11.39 11.72
C ASN A 108 -17.85 12.23 10.44
N PHE A 109 -16.95 11.83 9.53
CA PHE A 109 -16.77 12.52 8.26
C PHE A 109 -17.97 12.37 7.33
N ILE A 110 -18.59 11.19 7.30
CA ILE A 110 -19.85 10.96 6.57
C ILE A 110 -20.94 11.90 7.11
N ALA A 111 -21.12 11.96 8.43
CA ALA A 111 -22.11 12.83 9.07
C ALA A 111 -21.82 14.33 8.88
N ALA A 112 -20.54 14.71 8.81
CA ALA A 112 -20.09 16.08 8.58
C ALA A 112 -20.14 16.51 7.09
N GLY A 113 -20.75 15.70 6.23
CA GLY A 113 -20.97 16.00 4.82
C GLY A 113 -19.68 16.06 4.00
N TYR A 114 -18.67 15.25 4.34
CA TYR A 114 -17.50 15.12 3.48
C TYR A 114 -17.84 14.41 2.18
N ASP A 115 -17.20 14.83 1.10
CA ASP A 115 -17.44 14.28 -0.23
C ASP A 115 -16.76 12.93 -0.44
N ALA A 116 -15.56 12.78 0.14
CA ALA A 116 -14.76 11.58 0.08
C ALA A 116 -14.01 11.30 1.39
N VAL A 117 -13.80 10.02 1.69
CA VAL A 117 -12.95 9.54 2.78
C VAL A 117 -11.99 8.49 2.25
N ILE A 118 -10.70 8.78 2.39
CA ILE A 118 -9.60 7.88 2.06
C ILE A 118 -9.26 7.10 3.33
N ILE A 119 -9.03 5.79 3.19
CA ILE A 119 -8.81 4.87 4.30
C ILE A 119 -7.48 4.16 4.09
N ASN A 120 -6.60 4.26 5.08
CA ASN A 120 -5.51 3.31 5.22
C ASN A 120 -5.84 2.39 6.39
N ALA A 121 -6.33 1.19 6.09
CA ALA A 121 -7.09 0.39 7.05
C ALA A 121 -6.19 -0.24 8.13
N VAL A 122 -6.69 -0.33 9.36
CA VAL A 122 -6.01 -1.10 10.42
C VAL A 122 -6.19 -2.63 10.27
N ASN A 123 -7.21 -3.06 9.54
CA ASN A 123 -7.44 -4.45 9.16
C ASN A 123 -8.36 -4.52 7.92
N PRO A 124 -8.38 -5.63 7.19
CA PRO A 124 -9.14 -5.70 5.94
C PRO A 124 -10.64 -5.97 6.07
N THR A 125 -11.16 -6.45 7.21
CA THR A 125 -12.50 -7.07 7.29
C THR A 125 -13.55 -6.29 8.11
N ALA A 126 -13.15 -5.33 8.95
CA ALA A 126 -14.07 -4.68 9.89
C ALA A 126 -15.01 -3.62 9.27
N PHE A 127 -14.83 -3.25 8.01
CA PHE A 127 -15.34 -1.97 7.46
C PHE A 127 -16.64 -2.09 6.64
N ASP A 128 -17.17 -3.28 6.41
CA ASP A 128 -18.35 -3.50 5.55
C ASP A 128 -19.56 -2.63 5.93
N ALA A 129 -19.83 -2.47 7.22
CA ALA A 129 -20.95 -1.69 7.70
C ALA A 129 -20.80 -0.19 7.38
N VAL A 130 -19.59 0.36 7.56
CA VAL A 130 -19.33 1.78 7.26
C VAL A 130 -19.24 2.03 5.75
N VAL A 131 -18.75 1.06 4.97
CA VAL A 131 -18.79 1.10 3.50
C VAL A 131 -20.23 1.24 3.00
N ARG A 132 -21.17 0.45 3.53
CA ARG A 132 -22.59 0.57 3.18
C ARG A 132 -23.18 1.93 3.54
N ARG A 133 -22.85 2.47 4.72
CA ARG A 133 -23.32 3.80 5.16
C ARG A 133 -22.77 4.91 4.26
N ALA A 134 -21.48 4.89 3.94
CA ALA A 134 -20.88 5.85 3.03
C ALA A 134 -21.55 5.83 1.65
N LYS A 135 -21.80 4.64 1.10
CA LYS A 135 -22.50 4.47 -0.18
C LYS A 135 -23.93 5.03 -0.14
N GLN A 136 -24.68 4.79 0.94
CA GLN A 136 -26.02 5.36 1.13
C GLN A 136 -26.00 6.88 1.22
N ALA A 137 -24.97 7.44 1.85
CA ALA A 137 -24.75 8.89 1.95
C ALA A 137 -24.14 9.51 0.68
N GLY A 138 -23.80 8.70 -0.34
CA GLY A 138 -23.13 9.16 -1.55
C GLY A 138 -21.70 9.67 -1.31
N VAL A 139 -21.03 9.23 -0.25
CA VAL A 139 -19.63 9.56 0.07
C VAL A 139 -18.71 8.60 -0.65
N VAL A 140 -17.72 9.14 -1.36
CA VAL A 140 -16.70 8.34 -2.06
C VAL A 140 -15.76 7.71 -1.03
N LEU A 141 -15.53 6.40 -1.10
CA LEU A 141 -14.51 5.73 -0.32
C LEU A 141 -13.41 5.21 -1.24
N VAL A 142 -12.16 5.48 -0.86
CA VAL A 142 -10.96 4.94 -1.52
C VAL A 142 -10.04 4.37 -0.45
N THR A 143 -9.48 3.20 -0.69
CA THR A 143 -8.49 2.60 0.24
C THR A 143 -7.11 2.62 -0.39
N TYR A 144 -6.06 2.65 0.43
CA TYR A 144 -4.68 2.52 -0.04
C TYR A 144 -3.78 1.87 0.98
N ASP A 145 -2.65 1.30 0.52
CA ASP A 145 -1.68 0.59 1.34
C ASP A 145 -2.30 -0.63 2.05
N ASN A 146 -2.82 -0.46 3.26
CA ASN A 146 -3.73 -1.45 3.83
C ASN A 146 -5.15 -1.26 3.30
N VAL A 147 -5.59 -2.27 2.56
CA VAL A 147 -6.86 -2.26 1.84
C VAL A 147 -7.88 -3.17 2.51
N LEU A 148 -9.13 -3.08 2.04
CA LEU A 148 -10.24 -3.88 2.55
C LEU A 148 -10.44 -5.15 1.71
N ASP A 149 -10.92 -6.21 2.35
CA ASP A 149 -11.46 -7.38 1.67
C ASP A 149 -12.87 -7.06 1.16
N SER A 150 -12.95 -6.13 0.19
CA SER A 150 -14.21 -5.58 -0.33
C SER A 150 -14.11 -5.24 -1.81
N ASP A 151 -15.14 -5.57 -2.59
CA ASP A 151 -15.29 -5.19 -4.00
C ASP A 151 -16.10 -3.89 -4.18
N GLN A 152 -16.50 -3.25 -3.09
CA GLN A 152 -17.43 -2.11 -3.11
C GLN A 152 -16.76 -0.74 -3.17
N VAL A 153 -15.42 -0.69 -3.06
CA VAL A 153 -14.62 0.54 -3.02
C VAL A 153 -13.44 0.43 -3.96
N VAL A 154 -12.96 1.58 -4.43
CA VAL A 154 -11.70 1.65 -5.19
C VAL A 154 -10.54 1.44 -4.23
N GLN A 155 -9.61 0.57 -4.60
CA GLN A 155 -8.40 0.26 -3.84
C GLN A 155 -7.18 0.63 -4.67
N ILE A 156 -6.37 1.56 -4.16
CA ILE A 156 -5.14 2.02 -4.79
C ILE A 156 -3.97 1.38 -4.07
N ASN A 157 -3.26 0.47 -4.74
CA ASN A 157 -2.18 -0.25 -4.10
C ASN A 157 -1.04 -0.53 -5.08
N GLU A 158 -0.03 -1.23 -4.60
CA GLU A 158 0.92 -2.00 -5.40
C GLU A 158 0.69 -3.49 -5.08
N ASP A 159 1.12 -4.39 -5.96
CA ASP A 159 0.93 -5.84 -5.74
C ASP A 159 1.82 -6.33 -4.57
N GLN A 160 1.23 -6.49 -3.39
CA GLN A 160 1.95 -6.86 -2.17
C GLN A 160 2.43 -8.32 -2.18
N VAL A 161 1.74 -9.21 -2.91
CA VAL A 161 2.20 -10.59 -3.08
C VAL A 161 3.43 -10.59 -3.99
N GLU A 162 3.42 -9.81 -5.06
CA GLU A 162 4.60 -9.64 -5.91
C GLU A 162 5.75 -8.96 -5.16
N LEU A 163 5.49 -7.95 -4.33
CA LEU A 163 6.52 -7.33 -3.48
C LEU A 163 7.20 -8.38 -2.56
N GLY A 164 6.41 -9.25 -1.95
CA GLY A 164 6.95 -10.39 -1.20
C GLY A 164 7.78 -11.32 -2.08
N ARG A 165 7.24 -11.70 -3.25
CA ARG A 165 7.88 -12.62 -4.20
C ARG A 165 9.24 -12.10 -4.69
N ILE A 166 9.35 -10.83 -5.10
CA ILE A 166 10.61 -10.26 -5.61
C ILE A 166 11.69 -10.24 -4.52
N LYS A 167 11.33 -9.92 -3.27
CA LYS A 167 12.28 -9.89 -2.14
C LYS A 167 12.77 -11.29 -1.80
N ALA A 168 11.87 -12.26 -1.66
CA ALA A 168 12.23 -13.64 -1.38
C ALA A 168 13.03 -14.29 -2.53
N GLN A 169 12.65 -13.99 -3.78
CA GLN A 169 13.37 -14.52 -4.95
C GLN A 169 14.80 -14.00 -5.01
N ALA A 170 15.03 -12.72 -4.72
CA ALA A 170 16.38 -12.16 -4.67
C ALA A 170 17.27 -12.84 -3.59
N VAL A 171 16.69 -13.21 -2.45
CA VAL A 171 17.38 -13.97 -1.40
C VAL A 171 17.75 -15.37 -1.90
N VAL A 172 16.78 -16.10 -2.46
CA VAL A 172 16.99 -17.45 -3.03
C VAL A 172 18.06 -17.44 -4.12
N ASP A 173 17.98 -16.49 -5.05
CA ASP A 173 18.93 -16.37 -6.17
C ASP A 173 20.34 -16.09 -5.67
N GLY A 174 20.46 -15.20 -4.68
CA GLY A 174 21.74 -14.91 -4.05
C GLY A 174 22.32 -16.12 -3.30
N ILE A 175 21.50 -16.91 -2.60
CA ILE A 175 21.94 -18.14 -1.92
C ILE A 175 22.45 -19.14 -2.97
N LYS A 176 21.67 -19.34 -4.04
CA LYS A 176 22.04 -20.23 -5.15
C LYS A 176 23.34 -19.80 -5.81
N ALA A 177 23.53 -18.51 -6.08
CA ALA A 177 24.75 -17.97 -6.66
C ALA A 177 25.98 -18.20 -5.76
N LYS A 178 25.81 -18.13 -4.43
CA LYS A 178 26.88 -18.32 -3.46
C LYS A 178 27.22 -19.79 -3.20
N LYS A 179 26.23 -20.67 -3.18
CA LYS A 179 26.37 -22.07 -2.72
C LYS A 179 26.25 -23.13 -3.83
N GLY A 180 25.72 -22.76 -5.00
CA GLY A 180 25.41 -23.67 -6.10
C GLY A 180 24.07 -24.41 -5.97
N ASN A 181 23.46 -24.41 -4.78
CA ASN A 181 22.12 -24.91 -4.50
C ASN A 181 21.37 -23.95 -3.55
N VAL A 182 20.08 -24.20 -3.31
CA VAL A 182 19.26 -23.43 -2.36
C VAL A 182 19.03 -24.29 -1.12
N SER A 183 19.90 -24.13 -0.13
CA SER A 183 19.87 -24.84 1.15
C SER A 183 20.41 -23.97 2.28
N GLY A 184 20.00 -24.24 3.51
CA GLY A 184 20.49 -23.52 4.70
C GLY A 184 19.37 -22.82 5.47
N GLN A 185 19.64 -21.65 6.04
CA GLN A 185 18.67 -20.92 6.87
C GLN A 185 18.37 -19.53 6.32
N VAL A 186 17.09 -19.15 6.26
CA VAL A 186 16.66 -17.76 5.98
C VAL A 186 15.92 -17.21 7.19
N LEU A 187 16.22 -15.96 7.54
CA LEU A 187 15.43 -15.19 8.50
C LEU A 187 14.38 -14.37 7.74
N GLU A 188 13.11 -14.58 8.07
CA GLU A 188 11.97 -13.83 7.56
C GLU A 188 11.43 -12.94 8.70
N ILE A 189 11.45 -11.62 8.48
CA ILE A 189 10.97 -10.63 9.44
C ILE A 189 9.69 -10.01 8.89
N ASP A 190 8.58 -10.36 9.55
CA ASP A 190 7.23 -10.00 9.16
C ASP A 190 6.77 -8.66 9.73
N GLY A 191 5.59 -8.24 9.27
CA GLY A 191 4.99 -6.96 9.59
C GLY A 191 4.14 -6.96 10.84
N VAL A 192 3.13 -6.09 10.85
CA VAL A 192 2.10 -6.03 11.89
C VAL A 192 1.00 -7.05 11.55
N PRO A 193 0.83 -8.12 12.36
CA PRO A 193 -0.14 -9.18 12.08
C PRO A 193 -1.57 -8.66 11.90
N GLY A 194 -2.31 -9.28 10.99
CA GLY A 194 -3.72 -8.95 10.72
C GLY A 194 -3.94 -7.82 9.70
N ASN A 195 -2.88 -7.19 9.22
CA ASN A 195 -2.94 -6.22 8.12
C ASN A 195 -2.86 -6.90 6.75
N SER A 196 -3.48 -6.29 5.73
CA SER A 196 -3.48 -6.85 4.36
C SER A 196 -2.08 -6.88 3.75
N VAL A 197 -1.27 -5.84 3.98
CA VAL A 197 0.11 -5.76 3.45
C VAL A 197 0.97 -6.89 4.00
N ASP A 198 0.90 -7.14 5.31
CA ASP A 198 1.65 -8.21 5.97
C ASP A 198 1.22 -9.59 5.46
N ARG A 199 -0.09 -9.85 5.43
CA ARG A 199 -0.68 -11.08 4.89
C ARG A 199 -0.18 -11.38 3.46
N ASP A 200 -0.22 -10.37 2.60
CA ASP A 200 0.08 -10.54 1.17
C ASP A 200 1.60 -10.68 0.94
N ASN A 201 2.46 -9.95 1.67
CA ASN A 201 3.91 -10.14 1.62
C ASN A 201 4.30 -11.55 2.09
N GLN A 202 3.74 -12.03 3.22
CA GLN A 202 3.97 -13.39 3.71
C GLN A 202 3.54 -14.46 2.70
N ALA A 203 2.44 -14.25 1.98
CA ALA A 203 2.04 -15.14 0.90
C ALA A 203 3.11 -15.19 -0.21
N GLY A 204 3.62 -14.03 -0.63
CA GLY A 204 4.71 -13.93 -1.60
C GLY A 204 6.01 -14.61 -1.14
N PHE A 205 6.41 -14.42 0.12
CA PHE A 205 7.56 -15.11 0.72
C PHE A 205 7.37 -16.63 0.70
N SER A 206 6.21 -17.09 1.17
CA SER A 206 5.86 -18.51 1.24
C SER A 206 5.84 -19.18 -0.13
N GLU A 207 5.30 -18.52 -1.17
CA GLU A 207 5.31 -19.04 -2.55
C GLU A 207 6.71 -19.28 -3.11
N VAL A 208 7.71 -18.52 -2.67
CA VAL A 208 9.10 -18.68 -3.10
C VAL A 208 9.79 -19.73 -2.25
N PHE A 209 9.80 -19.57 -0.92
CA PHE A 209 10.59 -20.43 -0.04
C PHE A 209 10.08 -21.88 0.02
N SER A 210 8.77 -22.12 -0.10
CA SER A 210 8.19 -23.48 -0.08
C SER A 210 8.67 -24.38 -1.24
N LYS A 211 9.23 -23.79 -2.31
CA LYS A 211 9.83 -24.54 -3.43
C LYS A 211 11.17 -25.18 -3.07
N TYR A 212 11.75 -24.86 -1.90
CA TYR A 212 13.09 -25.28 -1.49
C TYR A 212 13.04 -25.98 -0.13
N PRO A 213 12.75 -27.30 -0.09
CA PRO A 213 12.61 -28.02 1.18
C PRO A 213 13.90 -28.13 2.01
N GLU A 214 15.07 -27.90 1.40
CA GLU A 214 16.37 -27.82 2.08
C GLU A 214 16.65 -26.44 2.72
N LEU A 215 15.75 -25.48 2.52
CA LEU A 215 15.81 -24.13 3.11
C LEU A 215 14.92 -24.08 4.34
N LYS A 216 15.53 -23.93 5.52
CA LYS A 216 14.79 -23.69 6.77
C LYS A 216 14.50 -22.20 6.91
N VAL A 217 13.23 -21.85 6.97
CA VAL A 217 12.78 -20.47 7.24
C VAL A 217 12.54 -20.29 8.73
N VAL A 218 13.18 -19.30 9.34
CA VAL A 218 12.91 -18.83 10.71
C VAL A 218 12.12 -17.54 10.59
N LYS A 219 10.86 -17.57 11.04
CA LYS A 219 9.97 -16.41 11.00
C LYS A 219 9.93 -15.70 12.35
N VAL A 220 9.97 -14.37 12.33
CA VAL A 220 9.81 -13.49 13.50
C VAL A 220 8.99 -12.26 13.14
N GLU A 221 8.29 -11.69 14.11
CA GLU A 221 7.46 -10.50 13.92
C GLU A 221 8.30 -9.24 14.17
N GLY A 222 8.42 -8.37 13.15
CA GLY A 222 9.16 -7.12 13.22
C GLY A 222 8.28 -5.89 13.47
N ASP A 223 6.95 -6.04 13.45
CA ASP A 223 5.95 -4.97 13.65
C ASP A 223 6.13 -3.74 12.73
N TRP A 224 6.84 -3.90 11.61
CA TRP A 224 7.30 -2.78 10.75
C TRP A 224 8.02 -1.67 11.53
N ASP A 225 8.63 -2.00 12.67
CA ASP A 225 9.35 -1.07 13.54
C ASP A 225 10.85 -1.36 13.52
N VAL A 226 11.66 -0.30 13.45
CA VAL A 226 13.12 -0.41 13.39
C VAL A 226 13.69 -1.05 14.66
N GLY A 227 13.16 -0.67 15.83
CA GLY A 227 13.61 -1.18 17.11
C GLY A 227 13.26 -2.66 17.31
N THR A 228 12.00 -3.02 17.02
CA THR A 228 11.52 -4.40 17.06
C THR A 228 12.29 -5.27 16.06
N ALA A 229 12.43 -4.84 14.79
CA ALA A 229 13.21 -5.56 13.79
C ALA A 229 14.67 -5.79 14.24
N SER A 230 15.30 -4.79 14.86
CA SER A 230 16.65 -4.92 15.43
C SER A 230 16.73 -5.96 16.54
N LYS A 231 15.78 -5.92 17.48
CA LYS A 231 15.69 -6.85 18.59
C LYS A 231 15.49 -8.29 18.10
N VAL A 232 14.47 -8.53 17.27
CA VAL A 232 14.15 -9.89 16.80
C VAL A 232 15.24 -10.46 15.89
N THR A 233 15.94 -9.62 15.13
CA THR A 233 17.12 -10.05 14.36
C THR A 233 18.24 -10.50 15.31
N SER A 234 18.52 -9.73 16.35
CA SER A 234 19.55 -10.07 17.35
C SER A 234 19.24 -11.39 18.06
N ASP A 235 17.99 -11.54 18.52
CA ASP A 235 17.50 -12.74 19.20
C ASP A 235 17.54 -13.97 18.27
N ALA A 236 17.16 -13.80 17.00
CA ALA A 236 17.18 -14.87 16.00
C ALA A 236 18.62 -15.34 15.70
N ILE A 237 19.57 -14.41 15.55
CA ILE A 237 20.99 -14.72 15.34
C ILE A 237 21.58 -15.41 16.57
N ALA A 238 21.30 -14.92 17.78
CA ALA A 238 21.77 -15.52 19.01
C ALA A 238 21.28 -16.97 19.18
N THR A 239 20.05 -17.25 18.76
CA THR A 239 19.40 -18.56 18.90
C THR A 239 19.76 -19.54 17.79
N ASN A 240 19.86 -19.08 16.54
CA ASN A 240 19.99 -19.94 15.36
C ASN A 240 21.35 -19.87 14.67
N GLY A 241 22.24 -18.98 15.13
CA GLY A 241 23.53 -18.71 14.51
C GLY A 241 23.39 -17.87 13.24
N ASN A 242 24.28 -18.11 12.28
CA ASN A 242 24.29 -17.39 11.02
C ASN A 242 23.16 -17.89 10.09
N PHE A 243 22.54 -16.93 9.40
CA PHE A 243 21.61 -17.16 8.30
C PHE A 243 22.35 -17.07 6.96
N ASP A 244 21.83 -17.75 5.95
CA ASP A 244 22.29 -17.70 4.56
C ASP A 244 21.63 -16.59 3.75
N GLY A 245 20.51 -16.04 4.25
CA GLY A 245 19.79 -14.92 3.66
C GLY A 245 18.77 -14.33 4.63
N ILE A 246 18.39 -13.07 4.43
CA ILE A 246 17.43 -12.37 5.30
C ILE A 246 16.44 -11.60 4.44
N VAL A 247 15.15 -11.72 4.74
CA VAL A 247 14.08 -10.95 4.11
C VAL A 247 13.33 -10.17 5.18
N VAL A 248 13.03 -8.90 4.90
CA VAL A 248 12.37 -7.97 5.82
C VAL A 248 11.29 -7.23 5.08
N GLN A 249 10.08 -7.19 5.65
CA GLN A 249 9.00 -6.37 5.09
C GLN A 249 9.34 -4.88 5.23
N GLU A 250 9.64 -4.42 6.45
CA GLU A 250 9.98 -3.04 6.83
C GLU A 250 10.83 -3.04 8.12
N GLY A 251 11.57 -1.97 8.39
CA GLY A 251 12.47 -1.89 9.56
C GLY A 251 13.89 -2.41 9.30
N SER A 252 14.29 -2.49 8.03
CA SER A 252 15.53 -3.15 7.60
C SER A 252 16.80 -2.46 8.12
N VAL A 253 16.75 -1.17 8.45
CA VAL A 253 17.84 -0.47 9.16
C VAL A 253 18.18 -1.18 10.46
N GLY A 254 17.17 -1.55 11.26
CA GLY A 254 17.36 -2.22 12.54
C GLY A 254 17.95 -3.61 12.38
N ALA A 255 17.49 -4.36 11.38
CA ALA A 255 18.05 -5.66 11.02
C ALA A 255 19.52 -5.56 10.60
N LEU A 256 19.87 -4.59 9.74
CA LEU A 256 21.27 -4.35 9.31
C LEU A 256 22.18 -3.98 10.49
N GLU A 257 21.70 -3.12 11.39
CA GLU A 257 22.45 -2.72 12.58
C GLU A 257 22.66 -3.91 13.54
N ALA A 258 21.64 -4.75 13.73
CA ALA A 258 21.74 -5.97 14.53
C ALA A 258 22.73 -6.98 13.91
N MET A 259 22.67 -7.20 12.59
CA MET A 259 23.63 -8.02 11.86
C MET A 259 25.06 -7.52 12.06
N ALA A 260 25.29 -6.21 11.93
CA ALA A 260 26.60 -5.61 12.10
C ALA A 260 27.12 -5.78 13.54
N ALA A 261 26.27 -5.56 14.54
CA ALA A 261 26.61 -5.74 15.96
C ALA A 261 26.99 -7.20 16.27
N ALA A 262 26.25 -8.17 15.70
CA ALA A 262 26.53 -9.59 15.83
C ALA A 262 27.71 -10.08 14.98
N LYS A 263 28.34 -9.21 14.18
CA LYS A 263 29.36 -9.56 13.17
C LYS A 263 28.86 -10.66 12.21
N HIS A 264 27.58 -10.63 11.89
CA HIS A 264 26.96 -11.56 10.96
C HIS A 264 27.57 -11.38 9.56
N PRO A 265 27.85 -12.46 8.81
CA PRO A 265 28.38 -12.35 7.46
C PRO A 265 27.43 -11.61 6.52
N VAL A 266 27.99 -10.97 5.49
CA VAL A 266 27.20 -10.42 4.39
C VAL A 266 26.54 -11.57 3.63
N VAL A 267 25.23 -11.44 3.45
CA VAL A 267 24.36 -12.41 2.80
C VAL A 267 23.38 -11.71 1.87
N PRO A 268 22.75 -12.43 0.93
CA PRO A 268 21.63 -11.92 0.15
C PRO A 268 20.50 -11.39 1.03
N VAL A 269 20.00 -10.21 0.69
CA VAL A 269 18.91 -9.55 1.40
C VAL A 269 17.76 -9.14 0.48
N GLY A 270 16.53 -9.25 1.00
CA GLY A 270 15.33 -8.70 0.39
C GLY A 270 14.67 -7.72 1.36
N PHE A 271 15.05 -6.44 1.28
CA PHE A 271 14.75 -5.43 2.30
C PHE A 271 13.84 -4.32 1.76
N ASP A 272 13.31 -3.49 2.67
CA ASP A 272 12.62 -2.25 2.30
C ASP A 272 13.54 -1.28 1.52
N ALA A 273 12.94 -0.23 0.96
CA ALA A 273 13.61 0.75 0.12
C ALA A 273 13.72 2.14 0.77
N GLY A 274 13.70 2.20 2.11
CA GLY A 274 13.98 3.44 2.84
C GLY A 274 15.39 3.97 2.52
N ASN A 275 15.58 5.28 2.61
CA ASN A 275 16.87 5.93 2.30
C ASN A 275 18.01 5.35 3.16
N GLY A 276 17.76 5.20 4.46
CA GLY A 276 18.70 4.59 5.41
C GLY A 276 19.06 3.15 5.06
N THR A 277 18.06 2.34 4.69
CA THR A 277 18.27 0.95 4.26
C THR A 277 19.17 0.88 3.04
N ARG A 278 18.87 1.66 1.99
CA ARG A 278 19.69 1.68 0.77
C ARG A 278 21.11 2.18 1.01
N MET A 279 21.29 3.19 1.88
CA MET A 279 22.63 3.65 2.29
C MET A 279 23.42 2.53 2.99
N LEU A 280 22.81 1.82 3.94
CA LEU A 280 23.47 0.75 4.69
C LEU A 280 23.75 -0.48 3.82
N VAL A 281 22.80 -0.87 2.97
CA VAL A 281 22.95 -1.94 1.98
C VAL A 281 24.11 -1.64 1.03
N ASN A 282 24.17 -0.43 0.46
CA ASN A 282 25.25 -0.03 -0.43
C ASN A 282 26.61 0.04 0.29
N LYS A 283 26.65 0.55 1.52
CA LYS A 283 27.88 0.63 2.33
C LYS A 283 28.41 -0.77 2.69
N GLY A 284 27.52 -1.67 3.11
CA GLY A 284 27.87 -3.04 3.49
C GLY A 284 28.00 -4.01 2.31
N LYS A 285 27.70 -3.56 1.08
CA LYS A 285 27.75 -4.36 -0.15
C LYS A 285 26.90 -5.63 -0.06
N TYR A 286 25.69 -5.50 0.51
CA TYR A 286 24.76 -6.61 0.61
C TYR A 286 24.16 -6.95 -0.76
N PRO A 287 24.34 -8.17 -1.30
CA PRO A 287 23.68 -8.58 -2.54
C PRO A 287 22.17 -8.73 -2.32
N GLY A 288 21.40 -8.73 -3.40
CA GLY A 288 19.94 -8.88 -3.36
C GLY A 288 19.21 -7.62 -3.84
N ILE A 289 18.08 -7.30 -3.21
CA ILE A 289 17.17 -6.24 -3.67
C ILE A 289 16.69 -5.36 -2.52
N THR A 290 16.44 -4.09 -2.81
CA THR A 290 15.65 -3.18 -1.97
C THR A 290 14.39 -2.78 -2.73
N ALA A 291 13.24 -3.09 -2.13
CA ALA A 291 11.93 -2.82 -2.71
C ALA A 291 10.96 -2.45 -1.60
N ALA A 292 10.16 -1.40 -1.82
CA ALA A 292 9.10 -1.05 -0.89
C ALA A 292 8.01 -0.29 -1.61
N GLN A 293 6.82 -0.38 -1.04
CA GLN A 293 5.68 0.38 -1.49
C GLN A 293 5.91 1.88 -1.37
N ALA A 294 5.48 2.67 -2.34
CA ALA A 294 5.65 4.12 -2.29
C ALA A 294 4.66 4.79 -1.31
N PRO A 295 5.12 5.66 -0.37
CA PRO A 295 4.22 6.52 0.41
C PRO A 295 3.35 7.45 -0.46
N ALA A 296 3.78 7.67 -1.70
CA ALA A 296 3.03 8.42 -2.71
C ALA A 296 1.66 7.83 -3.09
N LEU A 297 1.36 6.59 -2.67
CA LEU A 297 0.02 6.02 -2.78
C LEU A 297 -1.05 6.86 -2.09
N ALA A 298 -0.72 7.59 -1.02
CA ALA A 298 -1.67 8.49 -0.38
C ALA A 298 -2.15 9.59 -1.33
N ALA A 299 -1.24 10.22 -2.08
CA ALA A 299 -1.58 11.20 -3.10
C ALA A 299 -2.36 10.56 -4.25
N MET A 300 -2.01 9.33 -4.66
CA MET A 300 -2.77 8.59 -5.68
C MET A 300 -4.22 8.29 -5.26
N ALA A 301 -4.45 7.95 -3.99
CA ALA A 301 -5.80 7.72 -3.46
C ALA A 301 -6.62 9.01 -3.34
N LEU A 302 -5.97 10.12 -3.02
CA LEU A 302 -6.56 11.46 -3.01
C LEU A 302 -6.94 11.90 -4.44
N GLU A 303 -6.05 11.72 -5.41
CA GLU A 303 -6.34 11.94 -6.84
C GLU A 303 -7.49 11.06 -7.32
N ALA A 304 -7.50 9.77 -6.99
CA ALA A 304 -8.58 8.86 -7.33
C ALA A 304 -9.92 9.34 -6.77
N SER A 305 -9.93 9.88 -5.55
CA SER A 305 -11.13 10.43 -4.93
C SER A 305 -11.67 11.63 -5.71
N VAL A 306 -10.80 12.56 -6.14
CA VAL A 306 -11.21 13.69 -6.99
C VAL A 306 -11.74 13.20 -8.34
N VAL A 307 -11.07 12.23 -8.97
CA VAL A 307 -11.49 11.64 -10.25
C VAL A 307 -12.91 11.04 -10.15
N LEU A 308 -13.20 10.30 -9.08
CA LEU A 308 -14.52 9.73 -8.81
C LEU A 308 -15.57 10.81 -8.53
N LEU A 309 -15.22 11.85 -7.77
CA LEU A 309 -16.10 12.99 -7.49
C LEU A 309 -16.44 13.81 -8.74
N GLU A 310 -15.53 13.86 -9.72
CA GLU A 310 -15.77 14.48 -11.02
C GLU A 310 -16.69 13.65 -11.94
N GLY A 311 -17.09 12.45 -11.49
CA GLY A 311 -18.01 11.55 -12.18
C GLY A 311 -17.35 10.55 -13.11
N ASN A 312 -16.02 10.43 -13.06
CA ASN A 312 -15.30 9.44 -13.85
C ASN A 312 -15.32 8.06 -13.18
N ALA A 313 -14.97 7.03 -13.94
CA ALA A 313 -14.93 5.66 -13.47
C ALA A 313 -13.48 5.16 -13.34
N LEU A 314 -13.22 4.35 -12.31
CA LEU A 314 -11.94 3.71 -12.03
C LEU A 314 -12.12 2.21 -11.82
N PRO A 315 -11.09 1.38 -12.07
CA PRO A 315 -11.10 -0.02 -11.63
C PRO A 315 -11.32 -0.12 -10.12
N GLN A 316 -12.01 -1.18 -9.70
CA GLN A 316 -12.19 -1.51 -8.28
C GLN A 316 -10.83 -1.69 -7.58
N LYS A 317 -9.85 -2.27 -8.25
CA LYS A 317 -8.49 -2.40 -7.72
C LYS A 317 -7.47 -1.94 -8.76
N VAL A 318 -6.58 -1.05 -8.34
CA VAL A 318 -5.51 -0.48 -9.16
C VAL A 318 -4.19 -0.86 -8.54
N PHE A 319 -3.30 -1.42 -9.36
CA PHE A 319 -1.91 -1.67 -8.99
C PHE A 319 -0.97 -0.73 -9.72
N LEU A 320 -0.17 0.00 -8.94
CA LEU A 320 0.90 0.83 -9.43
C LEU A 320 2.23 0.05 -9.46
N PRO A 321 3.22 0.51 -10.23
CA PRO A 321 4.52 -0.16 -10.28
C PRO A 321 5.24 -0.11 -8.93
N ILE A 322 5.77 -1.26 -8.50
CA ILE A 322 6.55 -1.40 -7.26
C ILE A 322 7.92 -0.70 -7.43
N PRO A 323 8.27 0.30 -6.60
CA PRO A 323 9.61 0.86 -6.54
C PRO A 323 10.61 -0.19 -6.02
N GLN A 324 11.57 -0.55 -6.87
CA GLN A 324 12.57 -1.57 -6.54
C GLN A 324 13.90 -1.30 -7.23
N LYS A 325 14.97 -1.85 -6.67
CA LYS A 325 16.31 -1.74 -7.22
C LYS A 325 17.18 -2.90 -6.75
N ASN A 326 17.90 -3.53 -7.69
CA ASN A 326 18.98 -4.46 -7.36
C ASN A 326 20.07 -3.72 -6.58
N ASN A 327 20.55 -4.31 -5.50
CA ASN A 327 21.49 -3.65 -4.60
C ASN A 327 22.84 -3.35 -5.26
N ALA A 328 23.24 -4.17 -6.23
CA ALA A 328 24.45 -3.97 -7.02
C ALA A 328 24.40 -2.70 -7.90
N ASP A 329 23.20 -2.22 -8.23
CA ASP A 329 22.97 -1.11 -9.15
C ASP A 329 22.59 0.20 -8.43
N LEU A 330 22.59 0.21 -7.09
CA LEU A 330 22.26 1.40 -6.30
C LEU A 330 23.23 2.54 -6.60
N ALA A 331 22.70 3.69 -7.00
CA ALA A 331 23.46 4.90 -7.27
C ALA A 331 23.11 6.02 -6.27
N GLU A 332 24.14 6.63 -5.69
CA GLU A 332 24.02 7.82 -4.86
C GLU A 332 23.44 8.99 -5.67
N GLY A 333 22.55 9.78 -5.06
CA GLY A 333 21.87 10.90 -5.72
C GLY A 333 20.77 10.47 -6.69
N LYS A 334 20.48 9.17 -6.78
CA LYS A 334 19.41 8.61 -7.61
C LYS A 334 18.50 7.66 -6.83
N ASP A 335 19.10 6.64 -6.22
CA ASP A 335 18.38 5.59 -5.50
C ASP A 335 18.42 5.80 -3.98
N PHE A 336 19.43 6.52 -3.48
CA PHE A 336 19.54 6.99 -2.09
C PHE A 336 20.28 8.34 -2.05
N PHE A 337 20.07 9.11 -1.00
CA PHE A 337 20.49 10.50 -0.86
C PHE A 337 21.09 10.74 0.53
N PRO A 338 22.41 10.81 0.67
CA PRO A 338 23.08 10.98 1.97
C PRO A 338 22.70 12.25 2.73
N ASP A 339 22.32 13.31 1.99
CA ASP A 339 21.91 14.59 2.56
C ASP A 339 20.45 14.63 3.00
N LEU A 340 19.68 13.55 2.74
CA LEU A 340 18.32 13.39 3.24
C LEU A 340 18.29 12.50 4.47
N PRO A 341 17.29 12.64 5.35
CA PRO A 341 17.13 11.77 6.52
C PRO A 341 17.10 10.28 6.14
N LYS A 342 17.59 9.42 7.02
CA LYS A 342 17.49 7.95 6.85
C LYS A 342 16.04 7.47 6.71
N THR A 343 15.12 8.19 7.35
CA THR A 343 13.67 7.93 7.38
C THR A 343 12.92 8.36 6.11
N PHE A 344 13.63 9.00 5.16
CA PHE A 344 13.03 9.45 3.91
C PHE A 344 12.80 8.28 2.94
N TYR A 345 11.67 8.28 2.21
CA TYR A 345 11.43 7.35 1.12
C TYR A 345 11.68 8.03 -0.23
N THR A 346 12.51 7.39 -1.06
CA THR A 346 12.93 7.96 -2.35
C THR A 346 11.89 7.79 -3.46
N ALA A 347 10.89 6.92 -3.26
CA ALA A 347 9.78 6.73 -4.19
C ALA A 347 8.69 7.79 -3.93
N THR A 348 8.93 9.00 -4.41
CA THR A 348 8.10 10.19 -4.12
C THR A 348 6.98 10.43 -5.13
N GLY A 349 6.63 9.47 -5.97
CA GLY A 349 5.54 9.65 -6.93
C GLY A 349 5.53 8.64 -8.06
N PHE A 350 4.49 8.75 -8.89
CA PHE A 350 4.28 7.94 -10.07
C PHE A 350 4.26 8.87 -11.29
N PRO A 351 5.39 9.04 -12.01
CA PRO A 351 5.53 10.08 -13.04
C PRO A 351 4.55 9.94 -14.20
N GLN A 352 4.02 8.74 -14.44
CA GLN A 352 2.96 8.47 -15.42
C GLN A 352 1.58 9.00 -14.99
N CYS A 353 1.42 9.34 -13.71
CA CYS A 353 0.15 9.78 -13.11
C CYS A 353 0.13 11.28 -12.86
N PHE A 354 1.13 11.80 -12.14
CA PHE A 354 1.28 13.20 -11.77
C PHE A 354 2.76 13.56 -11.56
N PRO A 355 3.13 14.87 -11.56
CA PRO A 355 4.50 15.28 -11.27
C PRO A 355 4.98 14.76 -9.92
N VAL A 356 6.09 14.02 -9.90
CA VAL A 356 6.66 13.44 -8.66
C VAL A 356 6.96 14.54 -7.64
N PHE A 357 6.79 14.24 -6.35
CA PHE A 357 7.11 15.20 -5.30
C PHE A 357 8.63 15.36 -5.17
N THR A 358 9.08 16.59 -5.08
CA THR A 358 10.45 16.92 -4.69
C THR A 358 10.66 16.61 -3.20
N PRO A 359 11.89 16.33 -2.76
CA PRO A 359 12.18 16.19 -1.34
C PRO A 359 11.76 17.41 -0.52
N ASP A 360 11.86 18.62 -1.07
CA ASP A 360 11.49 19.85 -0.37
C ASP A 360 9.98 20.02 -0.23
N GLU A 361 9.18 19.61 -1.22
CA GLU A 361 7.72 19.54 -1.09
C GLU A 361 7.29 18.65 0.08
N LEU A 362 7.93 17.49 0.24
CA LEU A 362 7.59 16.53 1.30
C LEU A 362 8.11 16.96 2.67
N LYS A 363 9.38 17.35 2.78
CA LYS A 363 9.98 17.83 4.05
C LYS A 363 9.35 19.11 4.57
N GLY A 364 8.79 19.93 3.68
CA GLY A 364 8.03 21.12 4.05
C GLY A 364 6.72 20.80 4.80
N GLN A 365 6.28 19.54 4.82
CA GLN A 365 5.08 19.11 5.52
C GLN A 365 5.40 18.45 6.86
N THR A 366 4.60 18.76 7.88
CA THR A 366 4.62 18.03 9.14
C THR A 366 4.03 16.63 8.98
N ALA A 367 4.66 15.63 9.60
CA ALA A 367 4.13 14.27 9.70
C ALA A 367 3.03 14.12 10.80
N GLU A 368 2.80 15.16 11.61
CA GLU A 368 1.77 15.15 12.65
C GLU A 368 0.37 15.28 12.05
N ASN A 369 -0.66 14.72 12.68
CA ASN A 369 -2.03 14.89 12.21
C ASN A 369 -2.57 16.29 12.53
N ALA A 370 -3.59 16.73 11.78
CA ALA A 370 -4.39 17.86 12.24
C ALA A 370 -5.30 17.35 13.38
N ASN A 371 -5.12 17.88 14.59
CA ASN A 371 -5.97 17.59 15.74
C ASN A 371 -7.44 17.96 15.49
#